data_AF-A0A8R7P9D4-F1
#
_entry.id   AF-A0A8R7P9D4-F1
#
_cell.length_a   1.000
_cell.length_b   1.000
_cell.length_c   1.000
_cell.angle_alpha   90.00
_cell.angle_beta   90.00
_cell.angle_gamma   90.00
#
_symmetry.space_group_name_H-M   'P 1'
#
loop_
_entity.id
_entity.type
_entity.pdbx_description
1 polymer ?
#
loop_
_entity_poly.entity_id
_entity_poly.type
_entity_poly.pdbx_seq_one_letter_code
_entity_poly.pdbx_strand_id
1 'polypeptide(L)'
;MIRGGSCECDAGACVEVERRAFVHATFDRSGEAAGILQKMVDGFGTILLSADDVEESTIHLANRHLVEALESAHAIGCTADFLSQMLDGWGCKLEGDARRIWQGEKCREYIFLFSNAYDVLLIMRGRGATFSNVELESRLSAMFRRYKTSYLDECWAPLMNYLDRLDKFSDEFCIICRRQMTLKVNANLRYKLRKEIVGLIVPQYQVSFLAQRKNQSRLSRALHCRKRVMAGKQKMCTAEELEMVINDLFEG
;
A
#
# COMPACT_ATOMS: atom_id res chain seq x y z
N MET A 1 -22.92 -7.98 22.80
CA MET A 1 -23.66 -7.60 21.58
C MET A 1 -23.79 -6.09 21.57
N ILE A 2 -22.95 -5.39 20.81
CA ILE A 2 -23.17 -3.98 20.47
C ILE A 2 -23.10 -3.93 18.94
N ARG A 3 -24.21 -3.50 18.34
CA ARG A 3 -24.44 -3.39 16.90
C ARG A 3 -23.49 -2.34 16.32
N GLY A 4 -22.78 -2.72 15.26
CA GLY A 4 -22.11 -1.79 14.37
C GLY A 4 -23.15 -0.95 13.62
N GLY A 5 -23.02 0.36 13.72
CA GLY A 5 -23.66 1.30 12.79
C GLY A 5 -22.77 1.43 11.58
N SER A 6 -23.19 0.84 10.47
CA SER A 6 -22.64 1.11 9.13
C SER A 6 -23.03 2.54 8.77
N CYS A 7 -22.04 3.43 8.62
CA CYS A 7 -22.27 4.72 8.01
C CYS A 7 -22.24 4.49 6.49
N GLU A 8 -23.41 4.28 5.89
CA GLU A 8 -23.61 4.34 4.45
C GLU A 8 -23.48 5.82 4.04
N CYS A 9 -22.25 6.25 3.74
CA CYS A 9 -22.01 7.54 3.12
C CYS A 9 -22.13 7.38 1.60
N ASP A 10 -23.21 7.93 1.06
CA ASP A 10 -23.47 8.07 -0.37
C ASP A 10 -22.28 8.79 -1.04
N ALA A 11 -21.65 8.14 -2.01
CA ALA A 11 -20.36 8.57 -2.58
C ALA A 11 -20.41 9.98 -3.21
N GLY A 12 -21.58 10.43 -3.66
CA GLY A 12 -21.78 11.78 -4.19
C GLY A 12 -21.84 12.87 -3.12
N ALA A 13 -22.33 12.55 -1.92
CA ALA A 13 -22.44 13.50 -0.80
C ALA A 13 -21.09 13.71 -0.10
N CYS A 14 -20.23 12.69 -0.06
CA CYS A 14 -18.86 12.83 0.46
C CYS A 14 -18.02 13.84 -0.34
N VAL A 15 -18.15 13.85 -1.67
CA VAL A 15 -17.37 14.76 -2.53
C VAL A 15 -17.76 16.23 -2.33
N GLU A 16 -19.05 16.54 -2.19
CA GLU A 16 -19.50 17.93 -1.94
C GLU A 16 -19.24 18.40 -0.50
N VAL A 17 -19.35 17.51 0.48
CA VAL A 17 -19.04 17.82 1.89
C VAL A 17 -17.52 17.96 2.09
N GLU A 18 -16.69 17.17 1.42
CA GLU A 18 -15.23 17.32 1.41
C GLU A 18 -14.81 18.60 0.68
N ARG A 19 -15.42 18.93 -0.48
CA ARG A 19 -15.19 20.22 -1.18
C ARG A 19 -15.53 21.42 -0.29
N ARG A 20 -16.65 21.37 0.44
CA ARG A 20 -17.07 22.48 1.32
C ARG A 20 -16.26 22.56 2.61
N ALA A 21 -15.90 21.43 3.22
CA ALA A 21 -15.06 21.39 4.41
C ALA A 21 -13.61 21.85 4.11
N PHE A 22 -13.08 21.47 2.94
CA PHE A 22 -11.76 21.90 2.46
C PHE A 22 -11.70 23.39 2.13
N VAL A 23 -12.81 24.01 1.72
CA VAL A 23 -12.89 25.43 1.37
C VAL A 23 -13.20 26.34 2.58
N HIS A 24 -13.93 25.86 3.59
CA HIS A 24 -14.39 26.71 4.70
C HIS A 24 -13.44 26.79 5.90
N ALA A 25 -12.50 25.85 6.06
CA ALA A 25 -11.54 25.91 7.16
C ALA A 25 -10.35 26.84 6.79
N THR A 26 -10.48 28.10 7.20
CA THR A 26 -9.39 29.01 7.59
C THR A 26 -8.46 29.61 6.54
N PHE A 27 -8.87 30.52 5.64
CA PHE A 27 -7.87 31.33 4.90
C PHE A 27 -8.28 32.77 4.61
N ASP A 28 -7.85 33.67 5.50
CA ASP A 28 -7.84 35.12 5.32
C ASP A 28 -6.42 35.58 4.92
N ARG A 29 -5.86 35.03 3.82
CA ARG A 29 -4.55 35.43 3.26
C ARG A 29 -4.49 35.24 1.73
N SER A 30 -4.13 36.33 1.04
CA SER A 30 -3.74 36.50 -0.38
C SER A 30 -4.51 35.67 -1.43
N GLY A 31 -5.17 36.35 -2.38
CA GLY A 31 -5.85 35.72 -3.52
C GLY A 31 -4.97 34.80 -4.38
N GLU A 32 -3.64 34.95 -4.30
CA GLU A 32 -2.69 34.07 -4.99
C GLU A 32 -2.64 32.65 -4.41
N ALA A 33 -2.65 32.51 -3.07
CA ALA A 33 -2.65 31.20 -2.41
C ALA A 33 -3.97 30.45 -2.66
N ALA A 34 -5.10 31.18 -2.60
CA ALA A 34 -6.41 30.64 -2.97
C ALA A 34 -6.44 30.19 -4.45
N GLY A 35 -5.80 30.96 -5.34
CA GLY A 35 -5.68 30.59 -6.76
C GLY A 35 -4.87 29.32 -7.01
N ILE A 36 -3.78 29.09 -6.27
CA ILE A 36 -2.99 27.85 -6.36
C ILE A 36 -3.80 26.64 -5.87
N LEU A 37 -4.47 26.78 -4.72
CA LEU A 37 -5.31 25.73 -4.16
C LEU A 37 -6.45 25.36 -5.11
N GLN A 38 -7.14 26.36 -5.67
CA GLN A 38 -8.22 26.13 -6.62
C GLN A 38 -7.72 25.40 -7.87
N LYS A 39 -6.57 25.78 -8.42
CA LYS A 39 -5.94 25.08 -9.55
C LYS A 39 -5.59 23.63 -9.22
N MET A 40 -5.08 23.37 -8.01
CA MET A 40 -4.77 22.02 -7.56
C MET A 40 -6.05 21.18 -7.42
N VAL A 41 -7.08 21.72 -6.79
CA VAL A 41 -8.39 21.05 -6.61
C VAL A 41 -9.06 20.80 -7.95
N ASP A 42 -9.05 21.76 -8.87
CA ASP A 42 -9.60 21.59 -10.21
C ASP A 42 -8.80 20.55 -11.01
N GLY A 43 -7.47 20.59 -10.92
CA GLY A 43 -6.60 19.55 -11.48
C GLY A 43 -6.98 18.16 -10.96
N PHE A 44 -7.11 17.98 -9.65
CA PHE A 44 -7.54 16.71 -9.06
C PHE A 44 -8.97 16.31 -9.46
N GLY A 45 -9.89 17.26 -9.58
CA GLY A 45 -11.26 17.03 -10.01
C GLY A 45 -11.36 16.57 -11.47
N THR A 46 -10.44 17.02 -12.33
CA THR A 46 -10.37 16.57 -13.74
C THR A 46 -9.72 15.21 -13.91
N ILE A 47 -8.95 14.73 -12.94
CA ILE A 47 -8.30 13.42 -13.00
C ILE A 47 -9.30 12.35 -12.53
N LEU A 48 -10.01 11.79 -13.51
CA LEU A 48 -10.79 10.57 -13.38
C LEU A 48 -9.90 9.39 -13.72
N LEU A 49 -9.47 8.63 -12.72
CA LEU A 49 -8.74 7.38 -12.95
C LEU A 49 -9.71 6.22 -13.17
N SER A 50 -9.50 5.45 -14.23
CA SER A 50 -10.03 4.10 -14.38
C SER A 50 -9.02 3.05 -13.86
N ALA A 51 -9.44 1.79 -13.74
CA ALA A 51 -8.53 0.71 -13.40
C ALA A 51 -7.43 0.54 -14.45
N ASP A 52 -7.80 0.66 -15.73
CA ASP A 52 -6.90 0.47 -16.88
C ASP A 52 -5.76 1.50 -16.87
N ASP A 53 -6.05 2.76 -16.55
CA ASP A 53 -5.05 3.84 -16.46
C ASP A 53 -4.03 3.58 -15.33
N VAL A 54 -4.44 2.88 -14.27
CA VAL A 54 -3.61 2.59 -13.08
C VAL A 54 -2.83 1.29 -13.24
N GLU A 55 -3.36 0.28 -13.94
CA GLU A 55 -2.65 -0.97 -14.24
C GLU A 55 -1.42 -0.76 -15.14
N GLU A 56 -1.41 0.30 -15.95
CA GLU A 56 -0.27 0.58 -16.83
C GLU A 56 0.96 1.09 -16.07
N SER A 57 0.78 1.98 -15.08
CA SER A 57 1.91 2.65 -14.42
C SER A 57 1.95 2.53 -12.89
N THR A 58 0.86 2.15 -12.21
CA THR A 58 0.66 2.30 -10.75
C THR A 58 0.88 3.70 -10.18
N ILE A 59 1.26 4.68 -11.00
CA ILE A 59 1.56 6.05 -10.63
C ILE A 59 0.39 6.95 -11.03
N HIS A 60 -0.12 7.68 -10.05
CA HIS A 60 -1.23 8.58 -10.19
C HIS A 60 -0.76 9.90 -10.82
N LEU A 61 -1.44 10.34 -11.87
CA LEU A 61 -1.14 11.59 -12.59
C LEU A 61 -1.16 12.84 -11.69
N ALA A 62 -1.90 12.81 -10.57
CA ALA A 62 -1.98 13.89 -9.60
C ALA A 62 -0.66 14.14 -8.85
N ASN A 63 0.28 13.18 -8.84
CA ASN A 63 1.57 13.35 -8.16
C ASN A 63 2.36 14.54 -8.70
N ARG A 64 2.40 14.72 -10.02
CA ARG A 64 3.11 15.85 -10.64
C ARG A 64 2.44 17.18 -10.30
N HIS A 65 1.11 17.24 -10.41
CA HIS A 65 0.34 18.44 -10.08
C HIS A 65 0.48 18.83 -8.61
N LEU A 66 0.52 17.87 -7.69
CA LEU A 66 0.81 18.14 -6.29
C LEU A 66 2.18 18.81 -6.13
N VAL A 67 3.23 18.21 -6.70
CA VAL A 67 4.60 18.74 -6.53
C VAL A 67 4.74 20.14 -7.13
N GLU A 68 4.19 20.38 -8.32
CA GLU A 68 4.17 21.71 -8.94
C GLU A 68 3.42 22.75 -8.08
N ALA A 69 2.31 22.35 -7.47
CA ALA A 69 1.52 23.23 -6.61
C ALA A 69 2.26 23.51 -5.28
N LEU A 70 2.90 22.50 -4.69
CA LEU A 70 3.71 22.65 -3.48
C LEU A 70 4.93 23.55 -3.73
N GLU A 71 5.62 23.38 -4.86
CA GLU A 71 6.73 24.25 -5.29
C GLU A 71 6.28 25.70 -5.43
N SER A 72 5.16 25.92 -6.12
CA SER A 72 4.61 27.26 -6.35
C SER A 72 4.20 27.93 -5.03
N ALA A 73 3.52 27.20 -4.15
CA ALA A 73 3.12 27.68 -2.84
C ALA A 73 4.33 27.99 -1.94
N HIS A 74 5.37 27.15 -2.00
CA HIS A 74 6.62 27.41 -1.29
C HIS A 74 7.33 28.67 -1.80
N ALA A 75 7.38 28.86 -3.13
CA ALA A 75 8.04 30.01 -3.75
C ALA A 75 7.39 31.36 -3.41
N ILE A 76 6.07 31.40 -3.20
CA ILE A 76 5.35 32.61 -2.76
C ILE A 76 5.33 32.78 -1.23
N GLY A 77 6.01 31.91 -0.48
CA GLY A 77 6.15 32.02 0.97
C GLY A 77 4.94 31.52 1.77
N CYS A 78 4.16 30.58 1.24
CA CYS A 78 3.10 29.94 2.02
C CYS A 78 3.67 29.20 3.24
N THR A 79 2.85 29.10 4.29
CA THR A 79 3.25 28.46 5.56
C THR A 79 3.39 26.94 5.41
N ALA A 80 4.17 26.32 6.30
CA ALA A 80 4.28 24.87 6.38
C ALA A 80 2.91 24.19 6.61
N ASP A 81 2.01 24.83 7.37
CA ASP A 81 0.64 24.36 7.58
C ASP A 81 -0.14 24.29 6.26
N PHE A 82 -0.04 25.32 5.41
CA PHE A 82 -0.72 25.36 4.12
C PHE A 82 -0.21 24.24 3.20
N LEU A 83 1.11 24.07 3.11
CA LEU A 83 1.71 23.00 2.32
C LEU A 83 1.31 21.60 2.85
N SER A 84 1.19 21.46 4.17
CA SER A 84 0.71 20.23 4.80
C SER A 84 -0.74 19.92 4.44
N GLN A 85 -1.60 20.93 4.39
CA GLN A 85 -3.01 20.73 3.98
C GLN A 85 -3.13 20.32 2.52
N MET A 86 -2.29 20.85 1.63
CA MET A 86 -2.23 20.41 0.23
C MET A 86 -1.85 18.93 0.13
N LEU A 87 -0.85 18.52 0.91
CA LEU A 87 -0.41 17.12 0.99
C LEU A 87 -1.51 16.21 1.57
N ASP A 88 -2.18 16.63 2.64
CA ASP A 88 -3.27 15.86 3.25
C ASP A 88 -4.45 15.71 2.28
N GLY A 89 -4.82 16.77 1.56
CA GLY A 89 -5.88 16.74 0.54
C GLY A 89 -5.56 15.77 -0.60
N TRP A 90 -4.31 15.78 -1.09
CA TRP A 90 -3.86 14.78 -2.05
C TRP A 90 -3.90 13.36 -1.48
N GLY A 91 -3.47 13.16 -0.23
CA GLY A 91 -3.53 11.86 0.43
C GLY A 91 -4.96 11.32 0.53
N CYS A 92 -5.92 12.16 0.91
CA CYS A 92 -7.35 11.82 0.93
C CYS A 92 -7.86 11.42 -0.46
N LYS A 93 -7.50 12.18 -1.50
CA LYS A 93 -7.88 11.88 -2.90
C LYS A 93 -7.30 10.53 -3.34
N LEU A 94 -6.02 10.29 -3.08
CA LEU A 94 -5.32 9.05 -3.40
C LEU A 94 -5.99 7.84 -2.73
N GLU A 95 -6.34 7.95 -1.45
CA GLU A 95 -7.08 6.93 -0.71
C GLU A 95 -8.50 6.71 -1.24
N GLY A 96 -9.20 7.79 -1.61
CA GLY A 96 -10.51 7.73 -2.24
C GLY A 96 -10.47 6.98 -3.57
N ASP A 97 -9.51 7.30 -4.42
CA ASP A 97 -9.33 6.63 -5.71
C ASP A 97 -8.89 5.17 -5.55
N ALA A 98 -7.99 4.87 -4.61
CA ALA A 98 -7.58 3.50 -4.30
C ALA A 98 -8.79 2.63 -3.92
N ARG A 99 -9.64 3.12 -3.01
CA ARG A 99 -10.86 2.41 -2.58
C ARG A 99 -11.87 2.28 -3.71
N ARG A 100 -12.02 3.30 -4.56
CA ARG A 100 -12.98 3.30 -5.66
C ARG A 100 -12.61 2.28 -6.74
N ILE A 101 -11.32 2.21 -7.09
CA ILE A 101 -10.81 1.38 -8.19
C ILE A 101 -10.65 -0.08 -7.74
N TRP A 102 -10.11 -0.31 -6.54
CA TRP A 102 -9.69 -1.64 -6.07
C TRP A 102 -10.59 -2.19 -4.97
N GLN A 103 -11.91 -1.97 -5.07
CA GLN A 103 -12.87 -2.33 -4.04
C GLN A 103 -12.69 -3.78 -3.54
N GLY A 104 -12.23 -3.91 -2.29
CA GLY A 104 -12.05 -5.21 -1.64
C GLY A 104 -10.69 -5.88 -1.92
N GLU A 105 -9.84 -5.31 -2.75
CA GLU A 105 -8.48 -5.77 -3.03
C GLU A 105 -7.43 -4.97 -2.24
N LYS A 106 -7.40 -5.17 -0.92
CA LYS A 106 -6.51 -4.47 0.02
C LYS A 106 -5.04 -4.44 -0.40
N CYS A 107 -4.54 -5.53 -0.97
CA CYS A 107 -3.17 -5.58 -1.48
C CYS A 107 -2.91 -4.53 -2.56
N ARG A 108 -3.83 -4.40 -3.53
CA ARG A 108 -3.73 -3.42 -4.63
C ARG A 108 -3.91 -2.00 -4.12
N GLU A 109 -4.88 -1.78 -3.23
CA GLU A 109 -5.09 -0.49 -2.56
C GLU A 109 -3.79 0.02 -1.94
N TYR A 110 -3.14 -0.80 -1.11
CA TYR A 110 -1.90 -0.35 -0.45
C TYR A 110 -0.70 -0.23 -1.38
N ILE A 111 -0.53 -1.14 -2.33
CA ILE A 111 0.54 -1.06 -3.33
C ILE A 111 0.46 0.26 -4.08
N PHE A 112 -0.75 0.65 -4.50
CA PHE A 112 -1.00 1.93 -5.12
C PHE A 112 -0.64 3.09 -4.17
N LEU A 113 -1.11 3.07 -2.92
CA LEU A 113 -0.89 4.15 -1.96
C LEU A 113 0.59 4.41 -1.67
N PHE A 114 1.35 3.39 -1.27
CA PHE A 114 2.76 3.61 -0.94
C PHE A 114 3.63 3.82 -2.18
N SER A 115 3.26 3.30 -3.36
CA SER A 115 3.99 3.58 -4.61
C SER A 115 3.89 5.06 -4.97
N ASN A 116 2.71 5.65 -4.82
CA ASN A 116 2.49 7.08 -5.08
C ASN A 116 3.13 7.98 -4.03
N ALA A 117 3.08 7.62 -2.74
CA ALA A 117 3.82 8.33 -1.71
C ALA A 117 5.34 8.29 -1.94
N TYR A 118 5.86 7.16 -2.41
CA TYR A 118 7.27 7.03 -2.75
C TYR A 118 7.65 7.84 -4.01
N ASP A 119 6.80 7.85 -5.02
CA ASP A 119 7.01 8.63 -6.25
C ASP A 119 7.06 10.14 -5.98
N VAL A 120 6.08 10.69 -5.25
CA VAL A 120 6.10 12.12 -4.84
C VAL A 120 7.38 12.45 -4.07
N LEU A 121 7.79 11.58 -3.15
CA LEU A 121 9.04 11.77 -2.40
C LEU A 121 10.27 11.79 -3.32
N LEU A 122 10.31 10.94 -4.36
CA LEU A 122 11.40 10.94 -5.35
C LEU A 122 11.40 12.21 -6.20
N ILE A 123 10.23 12.64 -6.69
CA ILE A 123 10.11 13.87 -7.47
C ILE A 123 10.60 15.06 -6.64
N MET A 124 10.12 15.21 -5.40
CA MET A 124 10.54 16.29 -4.51
C MET A 124 12.05 16.30 -4.28
N ARG A 125 12.65 15.14 -3.96
CA ARG A 125 14.10 15.04 -3.77
C ARG A 125 14.90 15.37 -5.04
N GLY A 126 14.34 15.05 -6.21
CA GLY A 126 14.93 15.38 -7.50
C GLY A 126 15.02 16.90 -7.76
N ARG A 127 14.22 17.71 -7.08
CA ARG A 127 14.27 19.18 -7.17
C ARG A 127 15.41 19.78 -6.37
N GLY A 128 15.97 19.04 -5.42
CA GLY A 128 17.14 19.47 -4.66
C GLY A 128 16.93 20.81 -3.95
N ALA A 129 17.90 21.72 -4.06
CA ALA A 129 17.90 22.98 -3.33
C ALA A 129 16.77 23.96 -3.75
N THR A 130 16.16 23.78 -4.92
CA THR A 130 15.09 24.68 -5.40
C THR A 130 13.77 24.46 -4.66
N PHE A 131 13.59 23.28 -4.05
CA PHE A 131 12.42 22.96 -3.25
C PHE A 131 12.80 21.99 -2.12
N SER A 132 13.48 22.55 -1.12
CA SER A 132 13.89 21.82 0.09
C SER A 132 12.93 22.14 1.22
N ASN A 133 12.06 21.18 1.57
CA ASN A 133 11.18 21.28 2.72
C ASN A 133 11.24 20.00 3.55
N VAL A 134 12.09 20.04 4.59
CA VAL A 134 12.38 18.90 5.48
C VAL A 134 11.12 18.40 6.19
N GLU A 135 10.20 19.31 6.55
CA GLU A 135 8.97 18.95 7.24
C GLU A 135 8.02 18.16 6.31
N LEU A 136 7.83 18.64 5.07
CA LEU A 136 7.04 17.92 4.08
C LEU A 136 7.65 16.58 3.71
N GLU A 137 8.98 16.51 3.54
CA GLU A 137 9.67 15.25 3.30
C GLU A 137 9.49 14.25 4.45
N SER A 138 9.55 14.73 5.69
CA SER A 138 9.31 13.92 6.89
C SER A 138 7.88 13.39 6.91
N ARG A 139 6.90 14.24 6.58
CA ARG A 139 5.47 13.88 6.54
C ARG A 139 5.16 12.87 5.43
N LEU A 140 5.68 13.07 4.22
CA LEU A 140 5.61 12.09 3.13
C LEU A 140 6.27 10.76 3.50
N SER A 141 7.43 10.82 4.14
CA SER A 141 8.12 9.62 4.62
C SER A 141 7.29 8.87 5.67
N ALA A 142 6.61 9.59 6.56
CA ALA A 142 5.70 9.00 7.56
C ALA A 142 4.48 8.36 6.88
N MET A 143 3.88 9.03 5.89
CA MET A 143 2.76 8.51 5.11
C MET A 143 3.14 7.23 4.35
N PHE A 144 4.29 7.23 3.66
CA PHE A 144 4.86 6.05 3.01
C PHE A 144 5.03 4.88 3.99
N ARG A 145 5.64 5.15 5.17
CA ARG A 145 5.82 4.11 6.20
C ARG A 145 4.49 3.57 6.69
N ARG A 146 3.50 4.43 6.94
CA ARG A 146 2.16 4.05 7.39
C ARG A 146 1.50 3.08 6.40
N TYR A 147 1.45 3.43 5.12
CA TYR A 147 0.85 2.55 4.10
C TYR A 147 1.61 1.23 3.93
N LYS A 148 2.94 1.25 4.02
CA LYS A 148 3.76 0.02 4.00
C LYS A 148 3.44 -0.87 5.20
N THR A 149 3.35 -0.30 6.41
CA THR A 149 3.00 -1.06 7.62
C THR A 149 1.61 -1.65 7.51
N SER A 150 0.60 -0.86 7.13
CA SER A 150 -0.77 -1.36 6.92
C SER A 150 -0.84 -2.48 5.88
N TYR A 151 -0.05 -2.39 4.81
CA TYR A 151 0.07 -3.47 3.83
C TYR A 151 0.58 -4.77 4.47
N LEU A 152 1.65 -4.72 5.25
CA LEU A 152 2.19 -5.91 5.91
C LEU A 152 1.20 -6.48 6.92
N ASP A 153 0.57 -5.62 7.73
CA ASP A 153 -0.36 -6.01 8.79
C ASP A 153 -1.66 -6.61 8.25
N GLU A 154 -2.18 -6.10 7.14
CA GLU A 154 -3.47 -6.55 6.59
C GLU A 154 -3.33 -7.63 5.52
N CYS A 155 -2.22 -7.64 4.76
CA CYS A 155 -2.06 -8.55 3.64
C CYS A 155 -1.22 -9.79 3.97
N TRP A 156 -0.27 -9.68 4.92
CA TRP A 156 0.70 -10.73 5.18
C TRP A 156 0.63 -11.28 6.61
N ALA A 157 0.47 -10.42 7.62
CA ALA A 157 0.39 -10.86 9.00
C ALA A 157 -0.73 -11.88 9.29
N PRO A 158 -1.93 -11.84 8.64
CA PRO A 158 -2.97 -12.83 8.88
C PRO A 158 -2.55 -14.27 8.55
N LEU A 159 -1.54 -14.45 7.68
CA LEU A 159 -0.99 -15.75 7.33
C LEU A 159 -0.37 -16.47 8.55
N MET A 160 0.13 -15.69 9.53
CA MET A 160 0.71 -16.23 10.77
C MET A 160 -0.30 -17.01 11.62
N ASN A 161 -1.59 -16.74 11.47
CA ASN A 161 -2.65 -17.45 12.18
C ASN A 161 -2.81 -18.92 11.75
N TYR A 162 -2.11 -19.33 10.68
CA TYR A 162 -2.18 -20.70 10.15
C TYR A 162 -0.90 -21.50 10.37
N LEU A 163 0.04 -21.02 11.19
CA LEU A 163 1.31 -21.71 11.46
C LEU A 163 1.15 -23.06 12.17
N ASP A 164 0.03 -23.27 12.86
CA ASP A 164 -0.36 -24.56 13.44
C ASP A 164 -0.89 -25.55 12.38
N ARG A 165 -1.41 -25.04 11.26
CA ARG A 165 -1.98 -25.77 10.13
C ARG A 165 -1.28 -25.43 8.82
N LEU A 166 -0.10 -26.02 8.64
CA LEU A 166 0.79 -25.72 7.51
C LEU A 166 0.19 -26.04 6.12
N ASP A 167 -0.81 -26.92 6.04
CA ASP A 167 -1.63 -27.12 4.85
C ASP A 167 -2.38 -25.83 4.48
N LYS A 168 -3.12 -25.27 5.45
CA LYS A 168 -3.90 -24.04 5.27
C LYS A 168 -2.99 -22.83 5.06
N PHE A 169 -1.86 -22.76 5.75
CA PHE A 169 -0.84 -21.75 5.50
C PHE A 169 -0.39 -21.78 4.03
N SER A 170 -0.07 -22.96 3.50
CA SER A 170 0.44 -23.09 2.14
C SER A 170 -0.60 -22.65 1.09
N ASP A 171 -1.87 -23.00 1.30
CA ASP A 171 -2.97 -22.60 0.42
C ASP A 171 -3.14 -21.09 0.37
N GLU A 172 -3.22 -20.44 1.55
CA GLU A 172 -3.38 -18.99 1.67
C GLU A 172 -2.17 -18.23 1.15
N PHE A 173 -0.95 -18.71 1.44
CA PHE A 173 0.29 -18.16 0.90
C PHE A 173 0.27 -18.16 -0.63
N CYS A 174 -0.14 -19.27 -1.25
CA CYS A 174 -0.23 -19.37 -2.70
C CYS A 174 -1.28 -18.41 -3.29
N ILE A 175 -2.40 -18.20 -2.60
CA ILE A 175 -3.44 -17.25 -3.03
C ILE A 175 -2.90 -15.83 -3.00
N ILE A 176 -2.24 -15.43 -1.91
CA ILE A 176 -1.61 -14.11 -1.77
C ILE A 176 -0.57 -13.91 -2.88
N CYS A 177 0.33 -14.86 -3.09
CA CYS A 177 1.38 -14.76 -4.10
C CYS A 177 0.80 -14.64 -5.51
N ARG A 178 -0.21 -15.47 -5.87
CA ARG A 178 -0.87 -15.40 -7.18
C ARG A 178 -1.49 -14.04 -7.46
N ARG A 179 -2.09 -13.39 -6.46
CA ARG A 179 -2.66 -12.04 -6.60
C ARG A 179 -1.60 -10.96 -6.77
N GLN A 180 -0.40 -11.17 -6.22
CA GLN A 180 0.63 -10.14 -6.17
C GLN A 180 1.70 -10.26 -7.25
N MET A 181 1.84 -11.42 -7.90
CA MET A 181 2.77 -11.63 -9.01
C MET A 181 2.52 -10.67 -10.18
N THR A 182 1.25 -10.32 -10.44
CA THR A 182 0.85 -9.45 -11.56
C THR A 182 0.92 -7.96 -11.24
N LEU A 183 1.31 -7.58 -10.02
CA LEU A 183 1.34 -6.17 -9.63
C LEU A 183 2.66 -5.53 -10.05
N LYS A 184 2.58 -4.34 -10.64
CA LYS A 184 3.74 -3.53 -10.98
C LYS A 184 4.18 -2.72 -9.76
N VAL A 185 5.46 -2.79 -9.43
CA VAL A 185 6.05 -1.99 -8.35
C VAL A 185 7.43 -1.52 -8.80
N ASN A 186 7.74 -0.25 -8.54
CA ASN A 186 9.08 0.31 -8.81
C ASN A 186 10.19 -0.58 -8.23
N ALA A 187 11.26 -0.83 -9.01
CA ALA A 187 12.31 -1.78 -8.66
C ALA A 187 12.94 -1.57 -7.26
N ASN A 188 13.15 -0.31 -6.85
CA ASN A 188 13.73 0.00 -5.53
C ASN A 188 12.77 -0.36 -4.39
N LEU A 189 11.49 -0.11 -4.60
CA LEU A 189 10.44 -0.38 -3.64
C LEU A 189 10.15 -1.88 -3.56
N ARG A 190 10.11 -2.53 -4.71
CA ARG A 190 9.96 -3.99 -4.87
C ARG A 190 10.99 -4.77 -4.06
N TYR A 191 12.28 -4.45 -4.20
CA TYR A 191 13.34 -5.11 -3.44
C TYR A 191 13.16 -4.96 -1.92
N LYS A 192 12.79 -3.76 -1.46
CA LYS A 192 12.56 -3.49 -0.05
C LYS A 192 11.35 -4.26 0.49
N LEU A 193 10.25 -4.30 -0.26
CA LEU A 193 9.05 -5.03 0.15
C LEU A 193 9.30 -6.53 0.24
N ARG A 194 9.96 -7.12 -0.76
CA ARG A 194 10.31 -8.55 -0.74
C ARG A 194 11.09 -8.90 0.52
N LYS A 195 12.09 -8.09 0.88
CA LYS A 195 12.85 -8.27 2.13
C LYS A 195 11.99 -8.19 3.39
N GLU A 196 11.10 -7.20 3.47
CA GLU A 196 10.22 -7.03 4.64
C GLU A 196 9.24 -8.21 4.77
N ILE A 197 8.69 -8.69 3.64
CA ILE A 197 7.82 -9.86 3.61
C ILE A 197 8.60 -11.11 4.02
N VAL A 198 9.80 -11.34 3.47
CA VAL A 198 10.68 -12.46 3.88
C VAL A 198 10.96 -12.41 5.38
N GLY A 199 11.35 -11.24 5.90
CA GLY A 199 11.63 -11.04 7.32
C GLY A 199 10.43 -11.31 8.24
N LEU A 200 9.22 -11.02 7.76
CA LEU A 200 7.98 -11.28 8.48
C LEU A 200 7.59 -12.77 8.44
N ILE A 201 7.68 -13.41 7.27
CA ILE A 201 7.10 -14.73 7.03
C ILE A 201 8.06 -15.88 7.35
N VAL A 202 9.27 -15.84 6.79
CA VAL A 202 10.17 -17.00 6.71
C VAL A 202 10.63 -17.50 8.09
N PRO A 203 11.07 -16.63 9.03
CA PRO A 203 11.52 -17.10 10.34
C PRO A 203 10.42 -17.82 11.13
N GLN A 204 9.20 -17.29 11.11
CA GLN A 204 8.06 -17.85 11.85
C GLN A 204 7.60 -19.18 11.26
N TYR A 205 7.59 -19.28 9.92
CA TYR A 205 7.30 -20.52 9.22
C TYR A 205 8.35 -21.60 9.54
N GLN A 206 9.64 -21.27 9.48
CA GLN A 206 10.71 -22.21 9.72
C GLN A 206 10.64 -22.83 11.13
N VAL A 207 10.38 -22.02 12.15
CA VAL A 207 10.20 -22.49 13.54
C VAL A 207 9.05 -23.49 13.63
N SER A 208 7.90 -23.13 13.06
CA SER A 208 6.68 -23.96 13.08
C SER A 208 6.86 -25.26 12.30
N PHE A 209 7.49 -25.19 11.12
CA PHE A 209 7.81 -26.34 10.27
C PHE A 209 8.72 -27.34 11.00
N LEU A 210 9.78 -26.86 11.65
CA LEU A 210 10.69 -27.70 12.43
C LEU A 210 10.02 -28.33 13.65
N ALA A 211 9.17 -27.59 14.36
CA ALA A 211 8.43 -28.10 15.52
C ALA A 211 7.48 -29.25 15.11
N GLN A 212 6.73 -29.07 14.03
CA GLN A 212 5.81 -30.11 13.53
C GLN A 212 6.55 -31.34 12.99
N ARG A 213 7.70 -31.16 12.34
CA ARG A 213 8.54 -32.28 11.88
C ARG A 213 9.11 -33.11 13.04
N LYS A 214 9.54 -32.45 14.13
CA LYS A 214 9.96 -33.13 15.37
C LYS A 214 8.80 -33.91 15.99
N ASN A 215 7.59 -33.36 16.00
CA ASN A 215 6.41 -34.06 16.52
C ASN A 215 5.97 -35.24 15.62
N GLN A 216 6.10 -35.13 14.30
CA GLN A 216 5.87 -36.25 13.37
C GLN A 216 6.88 -37.40 13.58
N SER A 217 8.14 -37.08 13.93
CA SER A 217 9.16 -38.09 14.26
C SER A 217 8.87 -38.89 15.54
N ARG A 218 8.00 -38.36 16.42
CA ARG A 218 7.51 -39.03 17.64
C ARG A 218 6.19 -39.78 17.44
N LEU A 219 5.34 -39.36 16.49
CA LEU A 219 3.98 -39.90 16.33
C LEU A 219 3.73 -40.78 15.10
N SER A 220 4.65 -40.95 14.14
CA SER A 220 4.48 -42.01 13.13
C SER A 220 5.75 -42.34 12.34
N ARG A 221 6.58 -43.23 12.90
CA ARG A 221 7.52 -44.04 12.08
C ARG A 221 6.84 -45.25 11.42
N ALA A 222 5.56 -45.52 11.74
CA ALA A 222 4.90 -46.78 11.38
C ALA A 222 3.89 -46.72 10.21
N LEU A 223 3.40 -45.57 9.72
CA LEU A 223 2.19 -45.61 8.85
C LEU A 223 2.06 -44.63 7.66
N HIS A 224 3.03 -43.77 7.33
CA HIS A 224 2.80 -42.75 6.28
C HIS A 224 3.63 -42.80 4.98
N CYS A 225 4.50 -43.79 4.79
CA CYS A 225 5.32 -43.88 3.57
C CYS A 225 4.66 -44.59 2.37
N ARG A 226 3.45 -45.16 2.47
CA ARG A 226 2.89 -45.98 1.37
C ARG A 226 1.69 -45.41 0.59
N LYS A 227 1.28 -44.16 0.83
CA LYS A 227 0.11 -43.54 0.16
C LYS A 227 0.37 -42.15 -0.46
N ARG A 228 1.62 -41.78 -0.74
CA ARG A 228 1.98 -40.43 -1.23
C ARG A 228 2.49 -40.35 -2.67
N VAL A 229 2.01 -41.23 -3.56
CA VAL A 229 2.32 -41.15 -5.01
C VAL A 229 1.06 -41.06 -5.90
N MET A 230 -0.16 -41.21 -5.34
CA MET A 230 -1.39 -41.33 -6.15
C MET A 230 -2.41 -40.18 -5.97
N ALA A 231 -2.04 -39.02 -5.42
CA ALA A 231 -3.06 -38.02 -5.01
C ALA A 231 -2.76 -36.54 -5.29
N GLY A 232 -1.76 -36.18 -6.10
CA GLY A 232 -1.54 -34.77 -6.49
C GLY A 232 -1.42 -33.77 -5.32
N LYS A 233 -0.97 -34.23 -4.14
CA LYS A 233 -0.91 -33.39 -2.95
C LYS A 233 0.29 -32.44 -3.03
N GLN A 234 -0.02 -31.15 -3.05
CA GLN A 234 0.90 -30.04 -2.92
C GLN A 234 1.87 -30.32 -1.76
N LYS A 235 3.17 -30.36 -2.09
CA LYS A 235 4.25 -30.63 -1.15
C LYS A 235 4.29 -29.46 -0.16
N MET A 236 4.50 -29.75 1.14
CA MET A 236 4.82 -28.68 2.10
C MET A 236 6.06 -27.93 1.60
N CYS A 237 5.91 -26.62 1.42
CA CYS A 237 6.98 -25.72 0.98
C CYS A 237 8.06 -25.64 2.07
N THR A 238 9.33 -25.71 1.70
CA THR A 238 10.45 -25.41 2.61
C THR A 238 10.54 -23.91 2.87
N ALA A 239 11.29 -23.50 3.90
CA ALA A 239 11.49 -22.08 4.19
C ALA A 239 12.22 -21.38 3.02
N GLU A 240 13.17 -22.09 2.40
CA GLU A 240 13.92 -21.65 1.23
C GLU A 240 13.00 -21.49 0.00
N GLU A 241 12.07 -22.43 -0.22
CA GLU A 241 11.09 -22.32 -1.31
C GLU A 241 10.11 -21.15 -1.10
N LEU A 242 9.71 -20.83 0.14
CA LEU A 242 8.90 -19.63 0.42
C LEU A 242 9.66 -18.35 0.08
N GLU A 243 10.92 -18.27 0.48
CA GLU A 243 11.77 -17.11 0.18
C GLU A 243 11.92 -16.91 -1.33
N MET A 244 12.16 -17.98 -2.10
CA MET A 244 12.23 -17.91 -3.56
C MET A 244 10.93 -17.34 -4.15
N VAL A 245 9.78 -17.86 -3.75
CA VAL A 245 8.48 -17.38 -4.26
C VAL A 245 8.25 -15.91 -3.91
N ILE A 246 8.58 -15.47 -2.69
CA ILE A 246 8.46 -14.06 -2.30
C ILE A 246 9.39 -13.18 -3.16
N ASN A 247 10.58 -13.68 -3.47
CA ASN A 247 11.55 -12.97 -4.30
C ASN A 247 11.12 -12.81 -5.77
N ASP A 248 10.09 -13.51 -6.22
CA ASP A 248 9.52 -13.41 -7.57
C ASP A 248 8.25 -12.51 -7.63
N LEU A 249 7.78 -11.97 -6.50
CA LEU A 249 6.57 -11.13 -6.47
C LEU A 249 6.79 -9.75 -7.08
N PHE A 250 5.78 -9.18 -7.74
CA PHE A 250 5.84 -7.85 -8.35
C PHE A 250 6.71 -7.73 -9.63
N GLU A 251 6.76 -8.79 -10.43
CA GLU A 251 7.44 -8.80 -11.75
C GLU A 251 6.48 -8.51 -12.92
N GLY A 252 5.23 -8.13 -12.63
CA GLY A 252 4.21 -7.78 -13.63
C GLY A 252 4.51 -6.52 -14.43
#